data_AF-A0A4Y9Q8T0-F1
#
_entry.id   AF-A0A4Y9Q8T0-F1
#
_cell.length_a   1.000
_cell.length_b   1.000
_cell.length_c   1.000
_cell.angle_alpha   90.00
_cell.angle_beta   90.00
_cell.angle_gamma   90.00
#
_symmetry.space_group_name_H-M   'P 1'
#
loop_
_entity.id
_entity.type
_entity.pdbx_description
1 polymer ?
#
loop_
_entity_poly.entity_id
_entity_poly.type
_entity_poly.pdbx_seq_one_letter_code
_entity_poly.pdbx_strand_id
1 'polypeptide(L)'
;MIASDWTPVHRADGEHVGYLVPDGAPDLVLPMTLVGSPLGPPTGPDVARADLVERGLRYLDRRWWCRLPAQLPGGVLPAGSPLPGWDWRPVLLVEVSPGGCRVRPEWPPPEELTAPALCRVPSPACERRGAEGPFSTAGERREPVADVGRADRPLR
;
A
#
# COMPACT_ATOMS: atom_id res chain seq x y z
N MET A 1 -1.33 -17.26 -1.34
CA MET A 1 -2.40 -17.83 -2.18
C MET A 1 -3.36 -16.69 -2.39
N ILE A 2 -3.49 -16.23 -3.63
CA ILE A 2 -4.48 -15.23 -3.99
C ILE A 2 -5.86 -15.87 -3.88
N ALA A 3 -6.84 -15.12 -3.36
CA ALA A 3 -8.19 -15.62 -3.20
C ALA A 3 -8.77 -15.99 -4.57
N SER A 4 -9.53 -17.08 -4.64
CA SER A 4 -10.01 -17.69 -5.89
C SER A 4 -11.00 -16.81 -6.68
N ASP A 5 -11.45 -15.70 -6.11
CA ASP A 5 -12.34 -14.69 -6.70
C ASP A 5 -11.60 -13.56 -7.42
N TRP A 6 -10.25 -13.55 -7.42
CA TRP A 6 -9.45 -12.54 -8.10
C TRP A 6 -9.23 -12.95 -9.56
N THR A 7 -9.74 -12.14 -10.50
CA THR A 7 -9.63 -12.41 -11.93
C THR A 7 -8.36 -11.76 -12.51
N PRO A 8 -7.39 -12.51 -13.04
CA PRO A 8 -6.16 -11.93 -13.58
C PRO A 8 -6.42 -11.15 -14.87
N VAL A 9 -5.76 -10.00 -15.02
CA VAL A 9 -5.80 -9.17 -16.23
C VAL A 9 -4.47 -9.23 -16.94
N HIS A 10 -4.50 -9.58 -18.22
CA HIS A 10 -3.33 -9.61 -19.08
C HIS A 10 -3.46 -8.56 -20.19
N ARG A 11 -2.32 -8.00 -20.61
CA ARG A 11 -2.19 -7.20 -21.83
C ARG A 11 -2.24 -8.08 -23.08
N ALA A 12 -2.31 -7.44 -24.25
CA ALA A 12 -2.35 -8.14 -25.54
C ALA A 12 -1.10 -8.99 -25.83
N ASP A 13 0.04 -8.64 -25.24
CA ASP A 13 1.30 -9.39 -25.30
C ASP A 13 1.37 -10.55 -24.28
N GLY A 14 0.32 -10.77 -23.50
CA GLY A 14 0.25 -11.81 -22.48
C GLY A 14 0.86 -11.40 -21.13
N GLU A 15 1.33 -10.17 -20.97
CA GLU A 15 1.89 -9.69 -19.70
C GLU A 15 0.80 -9.53 -18.63
N HIS A 16 1.00 -10.13 -17.45
CA HIS A 16 0.08 -10.02 -16.31
C HIS A 16 0.25 -8.65 -15.63
N VAL A 17 -0.82 -7.85 -15.60
CA VAL A 17 -0.77 -6.46 -15.11
C VAL A 17 -1.54 -6.20 -13.81
N GLY A 18 -2.28 -7.19 -13.31
CA GLY A 18 -3.00 -7.13 -12.03
C GLY A 18 -4.25 -8.00 -12.00
N TYR A 19 -5.20 -7.64 -11.16
CA TYR A 19 -6.40 -8.41 -10.88
C TYR A 19 -7.64 -7.53 -10.82
N LEU A 20 -8.78 -8.06 -11.24
CA LEU A 20 -10.11 -7.54 -10.92
C LEU A 20 -10.61 -8.27 -9.68
N VAL A 21 -11.01 -7.52 -8.66
CA VAL A 21 -11.52 -8.08 -7.40
C VAL A 21 -12.95 -7.60 -7.19
N PRO A 22 -13.92 -8.48 -6.92
CA PRO A 22 -15.29 -8.06 -6.61
C PRO A 22 -15.33 -7.10 -5.42
N ASP A 23 -16.08 -6.00 -5.55
CA ASP A 23 -16.26 -5.03 -4.45
C ASP A 23 -17.48 -5.37 -3.56
N GLY A 24 -18.25 -6.39 -3.93
CA GLY A 24 -19.49 -6.81 -3.23
C GLY A 24 -20.74 -6.12 -3.75
N ALA A 25 -20.62 -5.01 -4.47
CA ALA A 25 -21.70 -4.42 -5.26
C ALA A 25 -21.87 -5.14 -6.62
N PRO A 26 -23.09 -5.22 -7.17
CA PRO A 26 -23.30 -5.78 -8.50
C PRO A 26 -22.54 -4.95 -9.54
N ASP A 27 -21.88 -5.65 -10.47
CA ASP A 27 -21.16 -5.07 -11.61
C ASP A 27 -20.00 -4.12 -11.28
N LEU A 28 -19.56 -4.05 -10.01
CA LEU A 28 -18.40 -3.26 -9.61
C LEU A 28 -17.22 -4.14 -9.21
N VAL A 29 -16.04 -3.75 -9.69
CA VAL A 29 -14.77 -4.40 -9.37
C VAL A 29 -13.72 -3.37 -8.98
N LEU A 30 -12.85 -3.76 -8.06
CA LEU A 30 -11.64 -3.05 -7.68
C LEU A 30 -10.49 -3.45 -8.62
N PRO A 31 -9.88 -2.49 -9.35
CA PRO A 31 -8.64 -2.75 -10.08
C PRO A 31 -7.47 -2.87 -9.09
N MET A 32 -6.99 -4.08 -8.87
CA MET A 32 -5.88 -4.38 -7.95
C MET A 32 -4.57 -4.60 -8.71
N THR A 33 -3.49 -3.97 -8.22
CA THR A 33 -2.13 -4.24 -8.69
C THR A 33 -1.69 -5.68 -8.40
N LEU A 34 -0.57 -6.11 -8.99
CA LEU A 34 -0.01 -7.45 -8.75
C LEU A 34 0.34 -7.76 -7.28
N VAL A 35 0.50 -6.73 -6.44
CA VAL A 35 0.77 -6.88 -5.00
C VAL A 35 -0.47 -6.69 -4.12
N GLY A 36 -1.63 -6.47 -4.74
CA GLY A 36 -2.91 -6.36 -4.05
C GLY A 36 -3.25 -4.97 -3.50
N SER A 37 -2.60 -3.91 -3.98
CA SER A 37 -3.02 -2.53 -3.70
C SER A 37 -3.98 -2.01 -4.78
N PRO A 38 -5.04 -1.28 -4.41
CA PRO A 38 -6.00 -0.74 -5.38
C PRO A 38 -5.40 0.40 -6.21
N LEU A 39 -5.65 0.39 -7.52
CA LEU A 39 -5.27 1.47 -8.43
C LEU A 39 -6.22 2.67 -8.37
N GLY A 40 -7.43 2.47 -7.85
CA GLY A 40 -8.51 3.43 -7.83
C GLY A 40 -9.74 2.87 -7.12
N PRO A 41 -10.85 3.65 -7.10
CA PRO A 41 -12.12 3.20 -6.53
C PRO A 41 -12.73 2.05 -7.36
N PRO A 42 -13.71 1.32 -6.79
CA PRO A 42 -14.52 0.36 -7.53
C PRO A 42 -15.14 1.01 -8.78
N THR A 43 -15.10 0.30 -9.90
CA THR A 43 -15.63 0.77 -11.18
C THR A 43 -16.10 -0.41 -12.03
N GLY A 44 -16.67 -0.13 -13.21
CA GLY A 44 -17.09 -1.16 -14.15
C GLY A 44 -15.91 -2.00 -14.67
N PRO A 45 -16.11 -3.30 -14.99
CA PRO A 45 -15.02 -4.21 -15.34
C PRO A 45 -14.14 -3.76 -16.52
N ASP A 46 -14.74 -3.15 -17.55
CA ASP A 46 -13.99 -2.69 -18.72
C ASP A 46 -13.10 -1.48 -18.41
N VAL A 47 -13.60 -0.55 -17.59
CA VAL A 47 -12.82 0.61 -17.14
C VAL A 47 -11.68 0.17 -16.24
N ALA A 48 -11.96 -0.72 -15.27
CA ALA A 48 -10.94 -1.30 -14.39
C ALA A 48 -9.86 -2.05 -15.17
N ARG A 49 -10.24 -2.80 -16.22
CA ARG A 49 -9.31 -3.50 -17.11
C ARG A 49 -8.43 -2.54 -17.88
N ALA A 50 -9.01 -1.50 -18.47
CA ALA A 50 -8.26 -0.47 -19.20
C ALA A 50 -7.24 0.23 -18.29
N ASP A 51 -7.66 0.57 -17.07
CA ASP A 51 -6.80 1.15 -16.04
C ASP A 51 -5.61 0.26 -15.67
N LEU A 52 -5.84 -1.05 -15.50
CA LEU A 52 -4.78 -2.02 -15.22
C LEU A 52 -3.80 -2.16 -16.39
N VAL A 53 -4.30 -2.19 -17.62
CA VAL A 53 -3.47 -2.26 -18.84
C VAL A 53 -2.58 -1.03 -18.98
N GLU A 54 -3.11 0.15 -18.72
CA GLU A 54 -2.36 1.40 -18.88
C GLU A 54 -1.41 1.69 -17.72
N ARG A 55 -1.85 1.41 -16.48
CA ARG A 55 -1.20 1.92 -15.27
C ARG A 55 -0.70 0.84 -14.33
N GLY A 56 -1.14 -0.42 -14.46
CA GLY A 56 -0.87 -1.50 -13.51
C GLY A 56 0.59 -1.69 -13.17
N LEU A 57 1.45 -1.89 -14.17
CA LEU A 57 2.88 -2.08 -13.97
C LEU A 57 3.61 -0.78 -13.62
N ARG A 58 3.23 0.34 -14.26
CA ARG A 58 3.79 1.66 -13.94
C ARG A 58 3.52 2.07 -12.48
N TYR A 59 2.48 1.52 -11.87
CA TYR A 59 2.19 1.75 -10.47
C TYR A 59 3.18 1.04 -9.53
N LEU A 60 3.79 -0.06 -9.97
CA LEU A 60 4.77 -0.81 -9.18
C LEU A 60 6.10 -0.07 -9.05
N ASP A 61 6.46 0.75 -10.04
CA ASP A 61 7.67 1.60 -10.06
C ASP A 61 7.57 2.85 -9.15
N ARG A 62 6.75 2.78 -8.11
CA ARG A 62 6.55 3.85 -7.13
C ARG A 62 7.23 3.46 -5.82
N ARG A 63 7.31 4.40 -4.88
CA ARG A 63 7.83 4.09 -3.55
C ARG A 63 6.85 3.21 -2.76
N TRP A 64 7.37 2.12 -2.20
CA TRP A 64 6.62 1.18 -1.37
C TRP A 64 7.09 1.24 0.08
N TRP A 65 6.22 0.87 0.99
CA TRP A 65 6.52 0.77 2.41
C TRP A 65 6.15 -0.60 2.91
N CYS A 66 7.00 -1.19 3.75
CA CYS A 66 6.72 -2.45 4.41
C CYS A 66 7.00 -2.35 5.91
N ARG A 67 6.16 -2.99 6.72
CA ARG A 67 6.51 -3.20 8.13
C ARG A 67 7.62 -4.23 8.21
N LEU A 68 8.78 -3.82 8.70
CA LEU A 68 9.98 -4.63 8.82
C LEU A 68 10.66 -4.35 10.18
N PRO A 69 11.47 -5.28 10.71
CA PRO A 69 12.31 -4.99 11.86
C PRO A 69 13.32 -3.88 11.54
N ALA A 70 13.83 -3.23 12.58
CA ALA A 70 14.86 -2.21 12.47
C ALA A 70 16.11 -2.73 11.73
N GLN A 71 16.44 -4.01 11.92
CA GLN A 71 17.47 -4.72 11.19
C GLN A 71 16.90 -6.01 10.59
N LEU A 72 17.13 -6.25 9.29
CA LEU A 72 16.76 -7.49 8.64
C LEU A 72 17.77 -8.59 9.04
N PRO A 73 17.28 -9.76 9.50
CA PRO A 73 18.15 -10.89 9.72
C PRO A 73 18.70 -11.39 8.38
N GLY A 74 19.91 -11.94 8.39
CA GLY A 74 20.45 -12.63 7.22
C GLY A 74 19.51 -13.75 6.77
N GLY A 75 19.30 -13.87 5.45
CA GLY A 75 18.37 -14.82 4.85
C GLY A 75 17.03 -14.17 4.46
N VAL A 76 15.97 -14.98 4.42
CA VAL A 76 14.65 -14.56 3.94
C VAL A 76 13.71 -14.35 5.12
N LEU A 77 13.24 -13.11 5.32
CA LEU A 77 12.27 -12.80 6.37
C LEU A 77 10.82 -12.95 5.86
N PRO A 78 9.94 -13.73 6.52
CA PRO A 78 8.52 -13.74 6.20
C PRO A 78 7.82 -12.49 6.75
N ALA A 79 7.65 -11.46 5.91
CA ALA A 79 7.07 -10.18 6.31
C ALA A 79 5.54 -10.07 6.13
N GLY A 80 4.88 -11.12 5.65
CA GLY A 80 3.42 -11.13 5.47
C GLY A 80 2.58 -11.08 6.75
N SER A 81 3.21 -11.15 7.94
CA SER A 81 2.55 -11.05 9.24
C SER A 81 3.48 -10.31 10.21
N PRO A 82 3.45 -8.96 10.20
CA PRO A 82 4.42 -8.17 10.94
C PRO A 82 4.25 -8.31 12.45
N LEU A 83 5.37 -8.39 13.15
CA LEU A 83 5.40 -8.53 14.61
C LEU A 83 5.27 -7.15 15.30
N PRO A 84 4.83 -7.13 16.58
CA PRO A 84 4.96 -5.93 17.41
C PRO A 84 6.41 -5.42 17.43
N GLY A 85 6.59 -4.10 17.28
CA GLY A 85 7.91 -3.47 17.22
C GLY A 85 8.52 -3.37 15.81
N TRP A 86 7.84 -3.86 14.77
CA TRP A 86 8.24 -3.58 13.39
C TRP A 86 7.74 -2.21 12.94
N ASP A 87 8.60 -1.49 12.24
CA ASP A 87 8.36 -0.14 11.74
C ASP A 87 8.19 -0.12 10.23
N TRP A 88 7.52 0.92 9.73
CA TRP A 88 7.39 1.15 8.30
C TRP A 88 8.73 1.61 7.73
N ARG A 89 9.32 0.77 6.88
CA ARG A 89 10.55 1.07 6.15
C ARG A 89 10.25 1.22 4.66
N PRO A 90 10.91 2.16 3.96
CA PRO A 90 10.77 2.26 2.52
C PRO A 90 11.45 1.06 1.86
N VAL A 91 10.79 0.48 0.87
CA VAL A 91 11.24 -0.73 0.18
C VAL A 91 11.12 -0.61 -1.34
N LEU A 92 11.93 -1.41 -2.02
CA LEU A 92 11.82 -1.67 -3.45
C LEU A 92 11.16 -3.04 -3.65
N LEU A 93 10.20 -3.11 -4.57
CA LEU A 93 9.71 -4.39 -5.08
C LEU A 93 10.79 -5.01 -5.97
N VAL A 94 11.24 -6.22 -5.62
CA VAL A 94 12.29 -6.95 -6.35
C VAL A 94 11.68 -7.96 -7.30
N GLU A 95 10.67 -8.67 -6.83
CA GLU A 95 9.97 -9.71 -7.59
C GLU A 95 8.51 -9.73 -7.15
N VAL A 96 7.61 -9.94 -8.10
CA VAL A 96 6.18 -10.10 -7.84
C VAL A 96 5.69 -11.35 -8.53
N SER A 97 5.00 -12.20 -7.78
CA SER A 97 4.37 -13.42 -8.27
C SER A 97 2.98 -13.59 -7.63
N PRO A 98 2.11 -14.46 -8.17
CA PRO A 98 0.85 -14.81 -7.51
C PRO A 98 1.02 -15.41 -6.09
N GLY A 99 2.22 -15.92 -5.76
CA GLY A 99 2.52 -16.49 -4.45
C GLY A 99 2.91 -15.45 -3.39
N GLY A 100 3.37 -14.27 -3.82
CA GLY A 100 3.97 -13.27 -2.94
C GLY A 100 4.85 -12.28 -3.70
N CYS A 101 5.27 -11.22 -3.02
CA CYS A 101 6.29 -10.30 -3.49
C CYS A 101 7.54 -10.34 -2.60
N ARG A 102 8.71 -10.23 -3.24
CA ARG A 102 9.99 -10.01 -2.56
C ARG A 102 10.28 -8.52 -2.53
N VAL A 103 10.66 -8.03 -1.36
CA VAL A 103 11.02 -6.64 -1.15
C VAL A 103 12.39 -6.54 -0.49
N ARG A 104 13.05 -5.41 -0.70
CA ARG A 104 14.28 -5.03 0.01
C ARG A 104 14.16 -3.61 0.52
N PRO A 105 14.84 -3.23 1.62
CA PRO A 105 14.96 -1.83 2.00
C PRO A 105 15.51 -1.00 0.84
N GLU A 106 14.98 0.21 0.67
CA GLU A 106 15.45 1.15 -0.37
C GLU A 106 16.92 1.56 -0.13
N TRP A 107 17.28 1.70 1.16
CA TRP A 107 18.61 2.08 1.60
C TRP A 107 19.11 1.08 2.68
N PRO A 108 19.48 -0.14 2.28
CA PRO A 108 19.96 -1.14 3.23
C PRO A 108 21.39 -0.81 3.68
N PRO A 109 21.73 -1.01 4.97
CA PRO A 109 23.12 -1.06 5.39
C PRO A 109 23.83 -2.29 4.76
N PRO A 110 25.17 -2.34 4.74
CA PRO A 110 25.93 -3.40 4.05
C PRO A 110 25.50 -4.83 4.41
N GLU A 111 25.16 -5.07 5.67
CA GLU A 111 24.70 -6.35 6.19
C GLU A 111 23.32 -6.80 5.66
N GLU A 112 22.52 -5.89 5.10
CA GLU A 112 21.18 -6.15 4.58
C GLU A 112 21.12 -6.19 3.04
N LEU A 113 22.23 -5.94 2.33
CA LEU A 113 22.24 -5.84 0.86
C LEU A 113 21.64 -7.08 0.17
N THR A 114 21.77 -8.25 0.80
CA THR A 114 21.28 -9.52 0.28
C THR A 114 20.12 -10.10 1.10
N ALA A 115 19.52 -9.34 2.02
CA ALA A 115 18.46 -9.82 2.90
C ALA A 115 17.07 -9.42 2.35
N PRO A 116 16.39 -10.29 1.58
CA PRO A 116 15.03 -10.00 1.13
C PRO A 116 13.99 -10.30 2.21
N ALA A 117 12.88 -9.57 2.15
CA ALA A 117 11.66 -9.88 2.89
C ALA A 117 10.55 -10.35 1.93
N LEU A 118 9.76 -11.32 2.37
CA LEU A 118 8.64 -11.91 1.63
C LEU A 118 7.31 -11.41 2.16
N CYS A 119 6.58 -10.65 1.35
CA CYS A 119 5.22 -10.25 1.58
C CYS A 119 4.26 -11.22 0.85
N ARG A 120 3.18 -11.66 1.52
CA ARG A 120 2.12 -12.42 0.85
C ARG A 120 1.29 -11.47 -0.01
N VAL A 121 0.72 -11.94 -1.13
CA VAL A 121 -0.26 -11.15 -1.90
C VAL A 121 -1.68 -11.64 -1.57
N PRO A 122 -2.64 -10.73 -1.30
CA PRO A 122 -2.45 -9.30 -1.04
C PRO A 122 -1.57 -9.05 0.19
N SER A 123 -0.76 -7.99 0.16
CA SER A 123 0.12 -7.67 1.28
C SER A 123 -0.39 -6.50 2.11
N PRO A 124 -1.15 -6.73 3.19
CA PRO A 124 -1.48 -5.64 4.13
C PRO A 124 -0.22 -5.10 4.83
N ALA A 125 0.88 -5.85 4.82
CA ALA A 125 2.16 -5.45 5.38
C ALA A 125 3.03 -4.65 4.41
N CYS A 126 2.72 -4.67 3.10
CA CYS A 126 3.42 -3.92 2.05
C CYS A 126 2.40 -3.08 1.28
N GLU A 127 2.37 -1.77 1.53
CA GLU A 127 1.41 -0.89 0.87
C GLU A 127 2.09 0.36 0.32
N ARG A 128 1.39 0.98 -0.64
CA ARG A 128 1.74 2.33 -1.05
C ARG A 128 1.22 3.30 0.01
N ARG A 129 2.13 4.11 0.57
CA ARG A 129 1.79 5.30 1.35
C ARG A 129 2.25 6.54 0.58
N GLY A 130 1.60 7.69 0.80
CA GLY A 130 1.97 8.97 0.17
C GLY A 130 3.42 9.37 0.47
N ALA A 131 3.90 10.45 -0.14
CA ALA A 131 5.27 10.95 0.07
C ALA A 131 5.59 11.29 1.53
N GLU A 132 4.56 11.48 2.35
CA GLU A 132 4.66 11.65 3.79
C GLU A 132 4.68 10.27 4.46
N GLY A 133 5.81 9.90 5.05
CA GLY A 133 5.91 8.74 5.93
C GLY A 133 4.97 8.84 7.14
N PRO A 134 4.97 7.86 8.06
CA PRO A 134 4.00 7.75 9.17
C PRO A 134 4.06 8.87 10.23
N PHE A 135 4.79 9.97 10.00
CA PHE A 135 4.92 11.11 10.92
C PHE A 135 4.01 12.30 10.62
N SER A 136 3.06 12.19 9.67
CA SER A 136 2.03 13.21 9.50
C SER A 136 0.84 12.89 10.40
N THR A 137 0.98 13.18 11.70
CA THR A 137 -0.18 13.29 12.60
C THR A 137 -1.00 14.52 12.19
N ALA A 138 -1.85 14.36 11.18
CA ALA A 138 -2.99 15.24 10.96
C ALA A 138 -3.99 15.02 12.11
N GLY A 139 -3.67 15.60 13.26
CA GLY A 139 -4.38 15.41 14.52
C GLY A 139 -4.15 16.51 15.53
N GLU A 140 -3.66 17.69 15.13
CA GLU A 140 -3.85 18.89 15.94
C GLU A 140 -5.27 19.39 15.73
N ARG A 141 -6.14 18.86 16.59
CA ARG A 141 -7.45 19.40 16.94
C ARG A 141 -7.24 20.90 17.22
N ARG A 142 -7.56 21.76 16.24
CA ARG A 142 -7.72 23.20 16.48
C ARG A 142 -8.83 23.35 17.51
N GLU A 143 -8.44 23.52 18.77
CA GLU A 143 -9.34 24.10 19.76
C GLU A 143 -9.74 25.49 19.24
N PRO A 144 -11.03 25.81 19.16
CA PRO A 144 -11.43 27.17 18.88
C PRO A 144 -10.96 28.04 20.04
N VAL A 145 -10.02 28.95 19.74
CA VAL A 145 -9.69 30.09 20.59
C VAL A 145 -11.00 30.81 20.88
N ALA A 146 -11.48 30.68 22.12
CA ALA A 146 -12.55 31.51 22.62
C ALA A 146 -12.03 32.95 22.69
N ASP A 147 -12.61 33.80 21.86
CA ASP A 147 -12.33 35.21 21.79
C ASP A 147 -12.61 35.87 23.15
N VAL A 148 -11.58 36.52 23.70
CA VAL A 148 -11.66 37.32 24.92
C VAL A 148 -11.77 38.78 24.52
N GLY A 149 -12.96 39.36 24.66
CA GLY A 149 -13.19 40.81 24.59
C GLY A 149 -14.62 41.14 25.04
N ARG A 150 -14.89 41.35 26.33
CA ARG A 150 -14.72 42.58 27.13
C ARG A 150 -15.89 43.57 26.98
N ALA A 151 -16.55 43.77 28.14
CA ALA A 151 -17.27 44.98 28.62
C ALA A 151 -18.60 45.33 27.90
N ASP A 152 -19.64 45.91 28.51
CA ASP A 152 -19.89 46.49 29.83
C ASP A 152 -21.41 46.68 29.99
N ARG A 153 -21.95 46.48 31.20
CA ARG A 153 -22.97 47.31 31.91
C ARG A 153 -24.03 46.50 32.68
N PRO A 154 -24.19 46.78 33.99
CA PRO A 154 -25.43 46.52 34.70
C PRO A 154 -26.38 47.74 34.60
N LEU A 155 -27.69 47.50 34.73
CA LEU A 155 -28.64 48.28 35.53
C LEU A 155 -30.08 47.80 35.23
N ARG A 156 -30.72 47.21 36.24
CA ARG A 156 -32.12 47.49 36.60
C ARG A 156 -32.21 47.54 38.11
#